data_AF-A0A4Y2FWZ2-F1
#
_entry.id   AF-A0A4Y2FWZ2-F1
#
_cell.length_a   1.000
_cell.length_b   1.000
_cell.length_c   1.000
_cell.angle_alpha   90.00
_cell.angle_beta   90.00
_cell.angle_gamma   90.00
#
_symmetry.space_group_name_H-M   'P 1'
#
loop_
_entity.id
_entity.type
_entity.pdbx_description
1 polymer ?
#
loop_
_entity_poly.entity_id
_entity_poly.type
_entity_poly.pdbx_seq_one_letter_code
_entity_poly.pdbx_strand_id
1 'polypeptide(L)'
;MSASFVAWKLVKAVTIRKSFHKIIVQKRREDESQQTENPLTEELFEIINGTEGCEEVLEENNFEWLDVENQHPSFQILNDEEIIQAVDPSSDINDADNEDQDLKTISHTEGVQALTTA
;
A
#
# COMPACT_ATOMS: atom_id res chain seq x y z
N MET A 1 23.74 19.55 -16.04
CA MET A 1 23.08 19.37 -14.71
C MET A 1 21.74 20.05 -14.76
N SER A 2 20.65 19.36 -14.41
CA SER A 2 19.30 19.95 -14.43
C SER A 2 19.12 20.93 -13.27
N ALA A 3 18.37 22.01 -13.49
CA ALA A 3 18.03 22.98 -12.44
C ALA A 3 17.33 22.33 -11.23
N SER A 4 16.56 21.26 -11.46
CA SER A 4 15.90 20.47 -10.41
C SER A 4 16.90 19.77 -9.48
N PHE A 5 18.01 19.27 -10.01
CA PHE A 5 19.04 18.60 -9.20
C PHE A 5 19.79 19.58 -8.30
N VAL A 6 20.04 20.80 -8.79
CA VAL A 6 20.68 21.87 -7.99
C VAL A 6 19.75 22.33 -6.87
N ALA A 7 18.46 22.53 -7.16
CA ALA A 7 17.47 22.88 -6.16
C ALA A 7 17.33 21.81 -5.07
N TRP A 8 17.39 20.53 -5.45
CA TRP A 8 17.31 19.40 -4.50
C TRP A 8 18.48 19.38 -3.51
N LYS A 9 19.70 19.72 -3.95
CA LYS A 9 20.89 19.79 -3.08
C LYS A 9 20.83 20.91 -2.04
N LEU A 10 19.99 21.93 -2.24
CA LEU A 10 19.79 23.03 -1.30
C LEU A 10 18.80 22.69 -0.17
N VAL A 11 18.05 21.59 -0.29
CA VAL A 11 17.10 21.17 0.73
C VAL A 11 17.85 20.62 1.94
N LYS A 12 17.62 21.22 3.11
CA LYS A 12 18.23 20.74 4.36
C LYS A 12 17.62 19.40 4.78
N ALA A 13 18.44 18.47 5.23
CA ALA A 13 18.00 17.16 5.73
C ALA A 13 16.94 17.26 6.85
N VAL A 14 17.03 18.29 7.71
CA VAL A 14 16.02 18.54 8.76
C VAL A 14 14.63 18.85 8.18
N THR A 15 14.57 19.51 7.03
CA THR A 15 13.32 19.83 6.34
C THR A 15 12.72 18.57 5.74
N ILE A 16 13.56 17.73 5.13
CA ILE A 16 13.16 16.42 4.60
C ILE A 16 12.59 15.57 5.73
N ARG A 17 13.33 15.40 6.83
CA ARG A 17 12.92 14.64 8.01
C ARG A 17 11.60 15.12 8.61
N LYS A 18 11.44 16.45 8.78
CA LYS A 18 10.19 17.03 9.29
C LYS A 18 9.01 16.79 8.35
N SER A 19 9.25 16.81 7.04
CA SER A 19 8.20 16.58 6.04
C SER A 19 7.75 15.12 6.06
N PHE A 20 8.69 14.17 6.08
CA PHE A 20 8.37 12.75 6.21
C PHE A 20 7.67 12.42 7.53
N HIS A 21 8.11 13.00 8.65
CA HIS A 21 7.44 12.82 9.93
C HIS A 21 5.97 13.30 9.89
N LYS A 22 5.69 14.43 9.24
CA LYS A 22 4.30 14.90 9.05
C LYS A 22 3.47 13.93 8.21
N ILE A 23 4.04 13.38 7.14
CA ILE A 23 3.35 12.43 6.25
C ILE A 23 3.03 11.14 7.02
N ILE A 24 3.99 10.59 7.76
CA ILE A 24 3.80 9.35 8.55
C ILE A 24 2.75 9.54 9.65
N VAL A 25 2.82 10.66 10.39
CA VAL A 25 1.86 10.98 11.46
C VAL A 25 0.44 11.20 10.91
N GLN A 26 0.32 11.78 9.71
CA GLN A 26 -0.96 11.96 9.05
C GLN A 26 -1.53 10.62 8.56
N LYS A 27 -0.69 9.78 7.96
CA LYS A 27 -1.10 8.45 7.47
C LYS A 27 -1.61 7.54 8.58
N ARG A 28 -0.88 7.44 9.69
CA ARG A 28 -1.34 6.67 10.87
C ARG A 28 -2.73 7.13 11.36
N ARG A 29 -2.99 8.44 11.34
CA ARG A 29 -4.30 8.99 11.74
C ARG A 29 -5.41 8.71 10.74
N GLU A 30 -5.08 8.64 9.45
CA GLU A 30 -6.02 8.20 8.42
C GLU A 30 -6.32 6.70 8.56
N ASP A 31 -5.32 5.88 8.81
CA ASP A 31 -5.47 4.42 8.97
C ASP A 31 -6.32 4.06 10.21
N GLU A 32 -6.15 4.77 11.33
CA GLU A 32 -7.02 4.67 12.52
C GLU A 32 -8.48 5.08 12.25
N SER A 33 -8.71 5.96 11.26
CA SER A 33 -10.05 6.39 10.83
C SER A 33 -10.65 5.53 9.71
N GLN A 34 -9.81 4.74 9.05
CA GLN A 34 -10.16 3.83 7.96
C GLN A 34 -10.16 2.38 8.41
N GLN A 35 -10.32 2.13 9.72
CA GLN A 35 -10.88 0.88 10.21
C GLN A 35 -12.36 0.85 9.76
N THR A 36 -12.51 0.68 8.46
CA THR A 36 -13.74 0.62 7.71
C THR A 36 -14.27 -0.74 8.08
N GLU A 37 -15.30 -0.77 8.93
CA GLU A 37 -16.17 -1.94 8.99
C GLU A 37 -16.46 -2.33 7.55
N ASN A 38 -16.21 -3.60 7.23
CA ASN A 38 -16.57 -4.12 5.92
C ASN A 38 -18.05 -3.76 5.73
N PRO A 39 -18.40 -2.96 4.71
CA PRO A 39 -19.75 -2.43 4.61
C PRO A 39 -20.72 -3.61 4.64
N LEU A 40 -21.70 -3.53 5.55
CA LEU A 40 -22.68 -4.59 5.72
C LEU A 40 -23.30 -4.86 4.35
N THR A 41 -23.52 -6.13 4.02
CA THR A 41 -23.97 -6.56 2.68
C THR A 41 -25.17 -5.76 2.16
N GLU A 42 -26.03 -5.33 3.08
CA GLU A 42 -27.21 -4.49 2.81
C GLU A 42 -26.84 -3.07 2.32
N GLU A 43 -25.84 -2.41 2.93
CA GLU A 43 -25.37 -1.09 2.50
C GLU A 43 -24.75 -1.13 1.11
N LEU A 44 -23.95 -2.17 0.81
CA LEU A 44 -23.39 -2.38 -0.52
C LEU A 44 -24.49 -2.56 -1.58
N PHE A 45 -25.52 -3.35 -1.25
CA PHE A 45 -26.62 -3.58 -2.17
C PHE A 45 -27.44 -2.31 -2.44
N GLU A 46 -27.67 -1.47 -1.42
CA GLU A 46 -28.32 -0.17 -1.60
C GLU A 46 -27.49 0.76 -2.51
N ILE A 47 -26.17 0.80 -2.35
CA ILE A 47 -25.27 1.61 -3.20
C ILE A 47 -25.34 1.14 -4.66
N ILE A 48 -25.31 -0.17 -4.90
CA ILE A 48 -25.38 -0.75 -6.25
C ILE A 48 -26.73 -0.42 -6.91
N ASN A 49 -27.84 -0.58 -6.18
CA ASN A 49 -29.18 -0.24 -6.69
C ASN A 49 -29.35 1.26 -6.95
N GLY A 50 -28.60 2.11 -6.24
CA GLY A 50 -28.57 3.56 -6.49
C GLY A 50 -27.76 3.97 -7.71
N THR A 51 -27.02 3.05 -8.34
CA THR A 51 -26.12 3.34 -9.47
C THR A 51 -26.82 3.02 -10.80
N GLU A 52 -26.90 4.03 -11.68
CA GLU A 52 -27.47 3.87 -13.04
C GLU A 52 -26.65 2.86 -13.86
N GLY A 53 -27.34 1.89 -14.48
CA GLY A 53 -26.71 0.82 -15.27
C GLY A 53 -26.36 -0.44 -14.47
N CYS A 54 -26.77 -0.54 -13.21
CA CYS A 54 -26.60 -1.72 -12.37
C CYS A 54 -27.93 -2.44 -12.05
N GLU A 55 -29.00 -2.20 -12.82
CA GLU A 55 -30.35 -2.71 -12.53
C GLU A 55 -30.46 -4.25 -12.61
N GLU A 56 -29.50 -4.90 -13.24
CA GLU A 56 -29.43 -6.36 -13.40
C GLU A 56 -28.68 -7.07 -12.27
N VAL A 57 -28.04 -6.33 -11.35
CA VAL A 57 -27.31 -6.91 -10.23
C VAL A 57 -28.30 -7.29 -9.13
N LEU A 58 -28.54 -8.60 -8.98
CA LEU A 58 -29.38 -9.11 -7.90
C LEU A 58 -28.59 -9.21 -6.59
N GLU A 59 -29.31 -9.25 -5.48
CA GLU A 59 -28.73 -9.44 -4.15
C GLU A 59 -27.88 -10.72 -4.10
N GLU A 60 -28.36 -11.78 -4.76
CA GLU A 60 -27.68 -13.08 -4.87
C GLU A 60 -26.34 -12.98 -5.61
N ASN A 61 -26.20 -12.08 -6.59
CA ASN A 61 -24.93 -11.82 -7.26
C ASN A 61 -23.90 -11.18 -6.31
N ASN A 62 -24.36 -10.32 -5.40
CA ASN A 62 -23.49 -9.72 -4.38
C ASN A 62 -23.03 -10.78 -3.37
N PHE A 63 -23.93 -11.63 -2.90
CA PHE A 63 -23.58 -12.74 -2.02
C PHE A 63 -22.58 -13.71 -2.65
N GLU A 64 -22.78 -14.09 -3.92
CA GLU A 64 -21.84 -14.98 -4.62
C GLU A 64 -20.44 -14.36 -4.73
N TRP A 65 -20.35 -13.07 -5.01
CA TRP A 65 -19.07 -12.34 -5.04
C TRP A 65 -18.40 -12.27 -3.66
N LEU A 66 -19.17 -11.94 -2.62
CA LEU A 66 -18.66 -11.87 -1.25
C LEU A 66 -18.23 -13.24 -0.72
N ASP A 67 -18.92 -14.32 -1.11
CA ASP A 67 -18.54 -15.68 -0.73
C ASP A 67 -17.22 -16.10 -1.38
N VAL A 68 -16.98 -15.71 -2.64
CA VAL A 68 -15.69 -15.95 -3.32
C VAL A 68 -14.56 -15.18 -2.64
N GLU A 69 -14.78 -13.90 -2.32
CA GLU A 69 -13.79 -13.08 -1.61
C GLU A 69 -13.53 -13.59 -0.19
N ASN A 70 -14.55 -14.06 0.53
CA ASN A 70 -14.38 -14.66 1.86
C ASN A 70 -13.59 -15.97 1.83
N GLN A 71 -13.79 -16.80 0.81
CA GLN A 71 -13.08 -18.09 0.68
C GLN A 71 -11.65 -17.91 0.17
N HIS A 72 -11.41 -16.93 -0.69
CA HIS A 72 -10.11 -16.65 -1.26
C HIS A 72 -9.86 -15.15 -1.32
N PRO A 73 -9.53 -14.52 -0.18
CA PRO A 73 -9.34 -13.08 -0.11
C PRO A 73 -8.25 -12.66 -1.10
N SER A 74 -8.62 -11.78 -2.02
CA SER A 74 -7.72 -11.25 -3.03
C SER A 74 -6.64 -10.38 -2.41
N PHE A 75 -6.94 -9.82 -1.22
CA PHE A 75 -5.98 -9.16 -0.35
C PHE A 75 -6.15 -9.61 1.10
N GLN A 76 -5.06 -10.06 1.71
CA GLN A 76 -5.03 -10.34 3.13
C GLN A 76 -4.87 -9.01 3.88
N ILE A 77 -5.90 -8.58 4.63
CA ILE A 77 -5.79 -7.44 5.52
C ILE A 77 -5.00 -7.90 6.75
N LEU A 78 -3.71 -7.60 6.74
CA LEU A 78 -2.81 -7.90 7.85
C LEU A 78 -2.95 -6.82 8.93
N ASN A 79 -2.96 -7.22 10.20
CA ASN A 79 -2.80 -6.28 11.29
C ASN A 79 -1.33 -5.80 11.42
N ASP A 80 -1.08 -4.77 12.22
CA ASP A 80 0.24 -4.17 12.37
C ASP A 80 1.33 -5.20 12.75
N GLU A 81 1.02 -6.13 13.66
CA GLU A 81 1.93 -7.19 14.07
C GLU A 81 2.21 -8.19 12.95
N GLU A 82 1.19 -8.55 12.16
CA GLU A 82 1.30 -9.44 11.00
C GLU A 82 2.08 -8.78 9.86
N ILE A 83 1.93 -7.47 9.66
CA ILE A 83 2.71 -6.69 8.69
C ILE A 83 4.18 -6.68 9.09
N ILE A 84 4.49 -6.41 10.35
CA ILE A 84 5.86 -6.41 10.87
C ILE A 84 6.51 -7.79 10.69
N GLN A 85 5.77 -8.86 10.98
CA GLN A 85 6.24 -10.24 10.83
C GLN A 85 6.43 -10.64 9.36
N ALA A 86 5.59 -10.15 8.45
CA ALA A 86 5.71 -10.40 7.01
C ALA A 86 6.89 -9.65 6.38
N VAL A 87 7.25 -8.48 6.92
CA VAL A 87 8.35 -7.65 6.42
C VAL A 87 9.72 -8.15 6.92
N ASP A 88 9.80 -8.75 8.10
CA ASP A 88 11.06 -9.29 8.64
C ASP A 88 10.87 -10.62 9.40
N PRO A 89 11.03 -11.79 8.74
CA PRO A 89 10.99 -13.08 9.43
C PRO A 89 12.25 -13.35 10.29
N SER A 90 13.26 -12.48 10.29
CA SER A 90 14.59 -12.76 10.85
C SER A 90 15.29 -11.61 11.59
N SER A 91 14.69 -10.43 11.79
CA SER A 91 15.44 -9.34 12.41
C SER A 91 15.46 -9.43 13.94
N ASP A 92 16.36 -10.26 14.48
CA ASP A 92 17.08 -9.90 15.71
C ASP A 92 17.82 -8.59 15.41
N ILE A 93 17.15 -7.47 15.68
CA ILE A 93 17.67 -6.12 15.53
C ILE A 93 18.87 -5.95 16.49
N ASN A 94 20.06 -6.22 15.98
CA ASN A 94 21.28 -5.72 16.60
C ASN A 94 21.49 -4.31 16.04
N ASP A 95 21.35 -3.29 16.91
CA ASP A 95 21.59 -1.87 16.65
C ASP A 95 23.08 -1.56 16.38
N ALA A 96 23.73 -2.36 15.53
CA ALA A 96 25.09 -2.15 15.10
C ALA A 96 25.07 -1.55 13.69
N ASP A 97 25.07 -0.21 13.68
CA ASP A 97 25.77 0.66 12.72
C ASP A 97 26.19 -0.05 11.41
N ASN A 98 25.25 -0.22 10.47
CA ASN A 98 25.58 -0.72 9.14
C ASN A 98 25.58 0.45 8.15
N GLU A 99 26.79 0.97 8.01
CA GLU A 99 27.26 1.89 7.00
C GLU A 99 26.77 1.45 5.61
N ASP A 100 26.04 2.34 4.92
CA ASP A 100 25.69 2.31 3.49
C ASP A 100 25.78 0.92 2.81
N GLN A 101 24.73 0.10 2.94
CA GLN A 101 24.56 -0.99 1.98
C GLN A 101 24.34 -0.39 0.60
N ASP A 102 25.32 -0.60 -0.28
CA ASP A 102 25.30 -0.26 -1.68
C ASP A 102 24.18 -1.06 -2.36
N LEU A 103 22.95 -0.52 -2.33
CA LEU A 103 21.80 -1.08 -3.03
C LEU A 103 22.14 -1.06 -4.52
N LYS A 104 22.52 -2.22 -5.05
CA LYS A 104 22.74 -2.43 -6.47
C LYS A 104 21.40 -2.32 -7.19
N THR A 105 21.00 -1.09 -7.49
CA THR A 105 19.78 -0.79 -8.24
C THR A 105 20.01 -1.17 -9.70
N ILE A 106 19.19 -2.09 -10.20
CA ILE A 106 19.11 -2.38 -11.64
C ILE A 106 18.53 -1.18 -12.36
N SER A 107 19.16 -0.81 -13.48
CA SER A 107 18.67 0.30 -14.30
C SER A 107 17.32 -0.06 -14.90
N HIS A 108 16.46 0.95 -15.07
CA HIS A 108 15.15 0.81 -15.73
C HIS A 108 15.25 0.17 -17.12
N THR A 109 16.38 0.37 -17.81
CA THR A 109 16.62 -0.23 -19.14
C THR A 109 16.91 -1.73 -19.04
N GLU A 110 17.66 -2.12 -18.01
CA GLU A 110 18.06 -3.51 -17.74
C GLU A 110 16.85 -4.35 -17.32
N GLY A 111 15.97 -3.77 -16.49
CA GLY A 111 14.70 -4.41 -16.11
C GLY A 111 13.76 -4.66 -17.29
N VAL A 112 13.68 -3.73 -18.26
CA VAL A 112 12.80 -3.89 -19.44
C VAL A 112 13.32 -4.97 -20.39
N GLN A 113 14.64 -5.09 -20.56
CA GLN A 113 15.24 -6.11 -21.42
C GLN A 113 15.06 -7.54 -20.86
N ALA A 114 15.08 -7.69 -19.54
CA ALA A 114 14.82 -8.97 -18.88
C ALA A 114 13.41 -9.50 -19.18
N LEU A 115 12.42 -8.62 -19.34
CA LEU A 115 11.03 -8.99 -19.65
C LEU A 115 10.81 -9.37 -21.13
N THR A 116 11.66 -8.89 -22.03
CA THR A 116 11.52 -9.15 -23.48
C THR A 116 12.18 -10.45 -23.92
N THR A 117 12.92 -11.11 -23.03
CA THR A 117 13.68 -12.33 -23.33
C THR A 117 13.06 -13.59 -22.71
N ALA A 118 11.89 -13.47 -22.07
CA ALA A 118 11.14 -14.59 -21.48
C ALA A 118 10.12 -15.19 -22.47
#